data_AF-A0A0J9VP45-F1
#
_entry.id   AF-A0A0J9VP45-F1
#
_cell.length_a   1.000
_cell.length_b   1.000
_cell.length_c   1.000
_cell.angle_alpha   90.00
_cell.angle_beta   90.00
_cell.angle_gamma   90.00
#
_symmetry.space_group_name_H-M   'P 1'
#
loop_
_entity.id
_entity.type
_entity.pdbx_description
1 polymer ?
#
loop_
_entity_poly.entity_id
_entity_poly.type
_entity_poly.pdbx_seq_one_letter_code
_entity_poly.pdbx_strand_id
1 'polypeptide(L)'
;MTSAGKSPLKLILGAANVGDKEADPWARYDTPDEVNAFINVFARRGYTQLDTAAVYSPQAPYSSEPRLGAVNAGERFGIDTKADFVKGHTKENITHDIDNSLKLLKINQINVYYLHIPDRNNPVEPAIEALDQGYRDGKIKAWGISNFRANEVQQVIDICEKRGFVKPAVYQGHYNALVRAGEKELFPILRKNSMAFYAYSPAAGGLFSGSHKSPAPNGRFDTAHKSGSITNSLYIKPSILGAVDKAIEVFAKHDIGGHAAALRWTAHHSILDKKYGDGLIIGASSPQQLESNVDTIEEGPLPEEVAAALNAVYEEVGDEVSYHIMQFITVTNPGQPASAKTTRKAHSHAARVAHARTRKQRMVDYHDQKRQQTPELNPANGHDEPSNLSPKLTIPSTSVLQKSTSVPFTLPGDFQPSNIIYFIKSLSTFEHSIFSQYLQTVLPSQIAHCPIIMDIAEQAAEIRSNWIFFVSTDQVLLRGCLLAACRYLAQVELRDEYALMAIQYKQYYLQSLRKGLSSRGLSSRRNAVAMTTVLALDEITCGDHLVAAKHVLGAMKMVEEAGGLERLGLNHLVRYVLYNLMFGKRLSEWDMDLHLASTLMTPDSILP
;
A
#
# COMPACT_ATOMS: atom_id res chain seq x y z
N MET A 1 38.79 24.42 -12.39
CA MET A 1 38.12 23.56 -11.40
C MET A 1 37.08 24.41 -10.70
N THR A 2 35.84 24.39 -11.20
CA THR A 2 34.69 25.04 -10.55
C THR A 2 34.47 24.38 -9.20
N SER A 3 34.43 25.15 -8.11
CA SER A 3 34.15 24.61 -6.77
C SER A 3 32.82 23.87 -6.79
N ALA A 4 32.82 22.57 -6.48
CA ALA A 4 31.60 21.81 -6.25
C ALA A 4 30.73 22.57 -5.24
N GLY A 5 29.49 22.88 -5.64
CA GLY A 5 28.56 23.65 -4.82
C GLY A 5 27.80 22.73 -3.87
N LYS A 6 27.51 23.19 -2.65
CA LYS A 6 26.56 22.48 -1.76
C LYS A 6 25.22 22.29 -2.47
N SER A 7 24.51 21.21 -2.13
CA SER A 7 23.17 20.96 -2.64
C SER A 7 22.27 22.21 -2.51
N PRO A 8 21.42 22.51 -3.51
CA PRO A 8 20.45 23.58 -3.40
C PRO A 8 19.42 23.30 -2.30
N LEU A 9 19.19 22.03 -1.95
CA LEU A 9 18.24 21.61 -0.92
C LEU A 9 18.97 21.19 0.36
N LYS A 10 18.22 21.10 1.46
CA LYS A 10 18.71 20.44 2.68
C LYS A 10 18.86 18.95 2.39
N LEU A 11 20.02 18.35 2.66
CA LEU A 11 20.16 16.89 2.65
C LEU A 11 19.91 16.33 4.05
N ILE A 12 19.12 15.25 4.09
CA ILE A 12 18.73 14.54 5.32
C ILE A 12 19.11 13.08 5.11
N LEU A 13 19.81 12.49 6.08
CA LEU A 13 20.23 11.10 5.98
C LEU A 13 19.15 10.18 6.55
N GLY A 14 18.53 9.38 5.69
CA GLY A 14 17.54 8.37 6.07
C GLY A 14 18.22 7.14 6.68
N ALA A 15 17.79 6.76 7.88
CA ALA A 15 18.35 5.69 8.69
C ALA A 15 17.44 4.45 8.75
N ALA A 16 16.52 4.28 7.80
CA ALA A 16 15.63 3.12 7.77
C ALA A 16 16.38 1.77 7.73
N ASN A 17 17.56 1.74 7.11
CA ASN A 17 18.42 0.56 7.02
C ASN A 17 19.44 0.46 8.17
N VAL A 18 19.37 1.33 9.16
CA VAL A 18 19.99 1.13 10.47
C VAL A 18 19.01 0.30 11.29
N GLY A 19 19.43 -0.87 11.77
CA GLY A 19 18.54 -1.80 12.44
C GLY A 19 19.21 -3.12 12.78
N ASP A 20 18.41 -4.02 13.33
CA ASP A 20 18.87 -5.34 13.75
C ASP A 20 19.03 -6.29 12.56
N LYS A 21 20.26 -6.70 12.26
CA LYS A 21 20.54 -7.59 11.12
C LYS A 21 20.09 -9.03 11.36
N GLU A 22 19.95 -9.45 12.60
CA GLU A 22 19.44 -10.78 12.93
C GLU A 22 17.93 -10.84 12.72
N ALA A 23 17.22 -9.76 13.08
CA ALA A 23 15.76 -9.68 12.96
C ALA A 23 15.27 -9.12 11.61
N ASP A 24 16.06 -8.29 10.92
CA ASP A 24 15.70 -7.68 9.65
C ASP A 24 16.82 -7.83 8.59
N PRO A 25 16.65 -8.74 7.62
CA PRO A 25 17.58 -8.92 6.50
C PRO A 25 17.81 -7.66 5.64
N TRP A 26 16.92 -6.67 5.75
CA TRP A 26 17.03 -5.39 5.06
C TRP A 26 17.99 -4.40 5.77
N ALA A 27 18.28 -4.61 7.06
CA ALA A 27 19.23 -3.80 7.80
C ALA A 27 20.65 -3.93 7.24
N ARG A 28 21.33 -2.79 7.08
CA ARG A 28 22.68 -2.68 6.51
C ARG A 28 23.71 -2.21 7.54
N TYR A 29 23.26 -1.52 8.59
CA TYR A 29 24.11 -1.00 9.66
C TYR A 29 23.52 -1.39 11.01
N ASP A 30 24.27 -2.16 11.79
CA ASP A 30 23.82 -2.67 13.08
C ASP A 30 24.77 -2.23 14.20
N THR A 31 26.06 -2.58 14.05
CA THR A 31 27.07 -2.33 15.08
C THR A 31 27.43 -0.84 15.18
N PRO A 32 27.93 -0.37 16.35
CA PRO A 32 28.38 1.02 16.52
C PRO A 32 29.37 1.50 15.45
N ASP A 33 30.29 0.65 15.00
CA ASP A 33 31.28 1.00 13.97
C ASP A 33 30.63 1.17 12.59
N GLU A 34 29.71 0.27 12.21
CA GLU A 34 28.96 0.37 10.96
C GLU A 34 28.08 1.62 10.92
N VAL A 35 27.37 1.89 12.02
CA VAL A 35 26.50 3.07 12.14
C VAL A 35 27.35 4.34 12.09
N ASN A 36 28.48 4.40 12.81
CA ASN A 36 29.39 5.54 12.76
C ASN A 36 29.98 5.74 11.36
N ALA A 37 30.43 4.68 10.70
CA ALA A 37 30.95 4.75 9.33
C ALA A 37 29.92 5.35 8.35
N PHE A 38 28.66 4.96 8.50
CA PHE A 38 27.56 5.47 7.68
C PHE A 38 27.27 6.96 7.93
N ILE A 39 27.01 7.36 9.18
CA ILE A 39 26.63 8.75 9.49
C ILE A 39 27.80 9.74 9.37
N ASN A 40 29.05 9.28 9.51
CA ASN A 40 30.24 10.13 9.37
C ASN A 40 30.45 10.65 7.94
N VAL A 41 29.90 9.98 6.92
CA VAL A 41 29.87 10.52 5.55
C VAL A 41 29.16 11.89 5.54
N PHE A 42 27.99 11.98 6.17
CA PHE A 42 27.21 13.21 6.27
C PHE A 42 27.87 14.26 7.16
N ALA A 43 28.36 13.85 8.34
CA ALA A 43 28.98 14.77 9.29
C ALA A 43 30.19 15.49 8.65
N ARG A 44 31.06 14.76 7.94
CA ARG A 44 32.25 15.33 7.29
C ARG A 44 31.93 16.32 6.18
N ARG A 45 30.77 16.17 5.53
CA ARG A 45 30.26 17.10 4.50
C ARG A 45 29.50 18.29 5.09
N GLY A 46 29.32 18.33 6.42
CA GLY A 46 28.65 19.41 7.14
C GLY A 46 27.12 19.37 7.08
N TYR A 47 26.54 18.20 6.79
CA TYR A 47 25.09 17.96 6.92
C TYR A 47 24.77 17.50 8.35
N THR A 48 23.63 17.95 8.89
CA THR A 48 23.36 17.89 10.34
C THR A 48 21.98 17.37 10.71
N GLN A 49 21.33 16.57 9.85
CA GLN A 49 20.01 15.99 10.13
C GLN A 49 19.90 14.51 9.72
N LEU A 50 19.27 13.72 10.59
CA LEU A 50 18.97 12.31 10.38
C LEU A 50 17.47 12.08 10.45
N ASP A 51 16.96 11.15 9.64
CA ASP A 51 15.58 10.69 9.65
C ASP A 51 15.52 9.20 10.05
N THR A 52 14.85 8.89 11.15
CA THR A 52 14.55 7.53 11.60
C THR A 52 13.06 7.38 11.92
N ALA A 53 12.62 6.27 12.52
CA ALA A 53 11.25 6.05 12.97
C ALA A 53 11.20 4.96 14.05
N ALA A 54 10.16 4.98 14.89
CA ALA A 54 9.88 3.90 15.83
C ALA A 54 9.73 2.54 15.13
N VAL A 55 9.18 2.51 13.92
CA VAL A 55 8.98 1.27 13.14
C VAL A 55 10.21 0.86 12.31
N TYR A 56 11.37 1.50 12.51
CA TYR A 56 12.60 1.14 11.80
C TYR A 56 13.50 0.22 12.63
N SER A 57 14.18 -0.73 11.98
CA SER A 57 14.06 -1.09 10.56
C SER A 57 12.74 -1.83 10.25
N PRO A 58 12.25 -1.86 8.99
CA PRO A 58 10.87 -2.25 8.66
C PRO A 58 10.42 -3.65 9.11
N GLN A 59 11.35 -4.60 9.30
CA GLN A 59 11.04 -5.94 9.81
C GLN A 59 11.48 -6.15 11.27
N ALA A 60 12.18 -5.16 11.85
CA ALA A 60 12.56 -5.12 13.25
C ALA A 60 12.22 -3.73 13.85
N PRO A 61 10.93 -3.43 14.11
CA PRO A 61 10.54 -2.19 14.77
C PRO A 61 11.33 -1.93 16.05
N TYR A 62 11.57 -0.65 16.35
CA TYR A 62 12.33 -0.14 17.50
C TYR A 62 13.82 -0.50 17.51
N SER A 63 14.39 -0.92 16.38
CA SER A 63 15.80 -1.32 16.29
C SER A 63 16.73 -0.19 15.84
N SER A 64 16.25 0.78 15.05
CA SER A 64 17.06 1.87 14.50
C SER A 64 17.46 2.91 15.55
N GLU A 65 16.48 3.41 16.30
CA GLU A 65 16.67 4.44 17.34
C GLU A 65 17.72 4.07 18.40
N PRO A 66 17.69 2.88 19.03
CA PRO A 66 18.71 2.51 20.02
C PRO A 66 20.12 2.41 19.43
N ARG A 67 20.25 2.05 18.15
CA ARG A 67 21.56 1.98 17.45
C ARG A 67 22.12 3.37 17.18
N LEU A 68 21.26 4.33 16.81
CA LEU A 68 21.64 5.75 16.72
C LEU A 68 22.00 6.33 18.09
N GLY A 69 21.26 5.97 19.14
CA GLY A 69 21.57 6.35 20.52
C GLY A 69 22.86 5.71 21.06
N ALA A 70 23.21 4.50 20.63
CA ALA A 70 24.45 3.83 21.02
C ALA A 70 25.71 4.57 20.55
N VAL A 71 25.62 5.32 19.45
CA VAL A 71 26.72 6.12 18.89
C VAL A 71 26.60 7.62 19.18
N ASN A 72 25.72 8.01 20.10
CA ASN A 72 25.43 9.40 20.44
C ASN A 72 25.17 10.27 19.19
N ALA A 73 24.37 9.77 18.24
CA ALA A 73 24.10 10.51 17.00
C ALA A 73 23.52 11.92 17.26
N GLY A 74 22.76 12.09 18.34
CA GLY A 74 22.18 13.37 18.73
C GLY A 74 23.17 14.49 19.07
N GLU A 75 24.44 14.18 19.35
CA GLU A 75 25.48 15.20 19.56
C GLU A 75 25.93 15.87 18.24
N ARG A 76 25.68 15.19 17.11
CA ARG A 76 26.14 15.61 15.76
C ARG A 76 24.99 16.02 14.86
N PHE A 77 23.78 15.52 15.11
CA PHE A 77 22.63 15.64 14.22
C PHE A 77 21.36 16.01 14.97
N GLY A 78 20.54 16.86 14.35
CA GLY A 78 19.11 16.92 14.69
C GLY A 78 18.44 15.62 14.25
N ILE A 79 17.81 14.91 15.18
CA ILE A 79 17.15 13.63 14.89
C ILE A 79 15.66 13.85 14.65
N ASP A 80 15.22 13.50 13.45
CA ASP A 80 13.83 13.37 13.08
C ASP A 80 13.38 11.93 13.34
N THR A 81 12.26 11.74 14.02
CA THR A 81 11.67 10.41 14.24
C THR A 81 10.15 10.43 14.12
N LYS A 82 9.52 9.25 14.10
CA LYS A 82 8.11 9.08 13.75
C LYS A 82 7.45 8.08 14.67
N ALA A 83 6.18 8.33 14.97
CA ALA A 83 5.34 7.48 15.81
C ALA A 83 5.20 6.05 15.28
N ASP A 84 4.92 5.12 16.20
CA ASP A 84 4.49 3.77 15.85
C ASP A 84 3.04 3.78 15.38
N PHE A 85 2.86 3.70 14.07
CA PHE A 85 1.53 3.66 13.48
C PHE A 85 0.82 2.30 13.65
N VAL A 86 1.53 1.24 14.03
CA VAL A 86 0.95 -0.12 14.18
C VAL A 86 -0.01 -0.15 15.37
N LYS A 87 0.31 0.59 16.44
CA LYS A 87 -0.55 0.73 17.63
C LYS A 87 -1.63 1.81 17.48
N GLY A 88 -1.60 2.59 16.40
CA GLY A 88 -2.51 3.70 16.16
C GLY A 88 -2.09 5.00 16.87
N HIS A 89 -2.61 6.12 16.37
CA HIS A 89 -2.25 7.46 16.83
C HIS A 89 -3.24 7.99 17.87
N THR A 90 -3.36 7.31 19.01
CA THR A 90 -4.09 7.85 20.18
C THR A 90 -3.22 8.86 20.93
N LYS A 91 -3.83 9.69 21.79
CA LYS A 91 -3.09 10.66 22.61
C LYS A 91 -2.05 9.96 23.50
N GLU A 92 -2.44 8.83 24.08
CA GLU A 92 -1.64 8.00 24.97
C GLU A 92 -0.46 7.39 24.23
N ASN A 93 -0.69 6.81 23.04
CA ASN A 93 0.37 6.21 22.23
C ASN A 93 1.37 7.25 21.75
N ILE A 94 0.91 8.41 21.25
CA ILE A 94 1.82 9.47 20.81
C ILE A 94 2.67 10.00 21.97
N THR A 95 2.06 10.19 23.14
CA THR A 95 2.80 10.63 24.34
C THR A 95 3.86 9.61 24.75
N HIS A 96 3.47 8.33 24.78
CA HIS A 96 4.38 7.22 25.11
C HIS A 96 5.53 7.08 24.11
N ASP A 97 5.22 7.13 22.82
CA ASP A 97 6.20 6.97 21.75
C ASP A 97 7.24 8.10 21.75
N ILE A 98 6.84 9.36 22.01
CA ILE A 98 7.78 10.48 22.15
C ILE A 98 8.79 10.18 23.27
N ASP A 99 8.30 9.77 24.45
CA ASP A 99 9.17 9.48 25.61
C ASP A 99 10.08 8.28 25.35
N ASN A 100 9.57 7.26 24.67
CA ASN A 100 10.35 6.09 24.30
C ASN A 100 11.44 6.43 23.28
N SER A 101 11.13 7.20 22.24
CA SER A 101 12.10 7.65 21.23
C SER A 101 13.22 8.48 21.87
N LEU A 102 12.90 9.44 22.76
CA LEU A 102 13.91 10.22 23.49
C LEU A 102 14.88 9.33 24.26
N LYS A 103 14.33 8.33 24.97
CA LYS A 103 15.11 7.35 25.74
C LYS A 103 16.00 6.50 24.84
N LEU A 104 15.46 5.92 23.77
CA LEU A 104 16.20 5.05 22.85
C LEU A 104 17.32 5.81 22.12
N LEU A 105 17.01 7.02 21.64
CA LEU A 105 17.97 7.90 20.97
C LEU A 105 18.98 8.55 21.91
N LYS A 106 18.76 8.49 23.23
CA LYS A 106 19.56 9.17 24.26
C LYS A 106 19.70 10.68 24.00
N ILE A 107 18.58 11.32 23.66
CA ILE A 107 18.51 12.77 23.42
C ILE A 107 17.46 13.41 24.33
N ASN A 108 17.61 14.70 24.60
CA ASN A 108 16.66 15.45 25.43
C ASN A 108 15.55 16.13 24.61
N GLN A 109 15.75 16.27 23.30
CA GLN A 109 14.79 16.91 22.40
C GLN A 109 14.88 16.30 21.00
N ILE A 110 13.74 15.88 20.45
CA ILE A 110 13.61 15.44 19.05
C ILE A 110 13.55 16.67 18.15
N ASN A 111 14.24 16.64 17.00
CA ASN A 111 14.25 17.77 16.06
C ASN A 111 12.90 17.93 15.33
N VAL A 112 12.40 16.86 14.70
CA VAL A 112 11.03 16.81 14.17
C VAL A 112 10.39 15.47 14.52
N TYR A 113 9.23 15.49 15.16
CA TYR A 113 8.45 14.28 15.42
C TYR A 113 7.28 14.16 14.45
N TYR A 114 7.14 13.02 13.77
CA TYR A 114 6.12 12.84 12.72
C TYR A 114 4.99 11.90 13.12
N LEU A 115 3.77 12.25 12.69
CA LEU A 115 2.76 11.23 12.39
C LEU A 115 3.16 10.53 11.09
N HIS A 116 3.61 9.28 11.18
CA HIS A 116 4.26 8.57 10.08
C HIS A 116 3.32 8.27 8.90
N ILE A 117 2.08 7.88 9.19
CA ILE A 117 1.02 7.65 8.21
C ILE A 117 -0.31 8.18 8.78
N PRO A 118 -1.34 8.47 7.97
CA PRO A 118 -2.63 8.84 8.52
C PRO A 118 -3.28 7.65 9.25
N ASP A 119 -3.57 7.82 10.54
CA ASP A 119 -4.49 6.95 11.25
C ASP A 119 -5.91 7.38 10.90
N ARG A 120 -6.57 6.59 10.03
CA ARG A 120 -7.94 6.85 9.59
C ARG A 120 -8.99 6.13 10.44
N ASN A 121 -8.56 5.34 11.42
CA ASN A 121 -9.44 4.64 12.35
C ASN A 121 -9.74 5.50 13.58
N ASN A 122 -8.81 6.38 13.96
CA ASN A 122 -8.96 7.29 15.09
C ASN A 122 -9.09 8.76 14.63
N PRO A 123 -9.81 9.62 15.38
CA PRO A 123 -9.75 11.05 15.17
C PRO A 123 -8.32 11.57 15.34
N VAL A 124 -7.88 12.47 14.46
CA VAL A 124 -6.50 13.02 14.50
C VAL A 124 -6.29 14.05 15.62
N GLU A 125 -7.37 14.65 16.13
CA GLU A 125 -7.29 15.77 17.08
C GLU A 125 -6.59 15.42 18.43
N PRO A 126 -6.88 14.29 19.10
CA PRO A 126 -6.13 13.88 20.30
C PRO A 126 -4.64 13.64 20.05
N ALA A 127 -4.26 13.15 18.85
CA ALA A 127 -2.86 13.02 18.48
C ALA A 127 -2.18 14.40 18.33
N ILE A 128 -2.86 15.37 17.71
CA ILE A 128 -2.36 16.74 17.59
C ILE A 128 -2.21 17.39 18.97
N GLU A 129 -3.13 17.13 19.89
CA GLU A 129 -3.02 17.62 21.28
C GLU A 129 -1.77 17.06 21.97
N ALA A 130 -1.47 15.76 21.82
CA ALA A 130 -0.24 15.17 22.34
C ALA A 130 1.03 15.79 21.73
N LEU A 131 1.02 16.09 20.43
CA LEU A 131 2.13 16.75 19.75
C LEU A 131 2.33 18.19 20.23
N ASP A 132 1.24 18.95 20.41
CA ASP A 132 1.30 20.30 20.97
C ASP A 132 1.83 20.28 22.41
N GLN A 133 1.41 19.32 23.23
CA GLN A 133 1.95 19.15 24.58
C GLN A 133 3.45 18.81 24.55
N GLY A 134 3.87 17.84 23.72
CA GLY A 134 5.28 17.49 23.56
C GLY A 134 6.14 18.68 23.09
N TYR A 135 5.57 19.56 22.26
CA TYR A 135 6.24 20.81 21.84
C TYR A 135 6.38 21.78 23.02
N ARG A 136 5.31 22.02 23.78
CA ARG A 136 5.31 22.92 24.94
C ARG A 136 6.23 22.42 26.07
N ASP A 137 6.32 21.10 26.24
CA ASP A 137 7.22 20.46 27.20
C ASP A 137 8.69 20.49 26.75
N GLY A 138 8.98 20.98 25.54
CA GLY A 138 10.33 21.04 24.98
C GLY A 138 10.89 19.68 24.54
N LYS A 139 10.09 18.61 24.60
CA LYS A 139 10.46 17.24 24.17
C LYS A 139 10.64 17.15 22.66
N ILE A 140 9.87 17.90 21.90
CA ILE A 140 10.00 18.00 20.44
C ILE A 140 10.18 19.47 20.04
N LYS A 141 11.12 19.75 19.15
CA LYS A 141 11.38 21.11 18.64
C LYS A 141 10.38 21.56 17.59
N ALA A 142 9.91 20.60 16.79
CA ALA A 142 8.86 20.77 15.80
C ALA A 142 8.15 19.43 15.58
N TRP A 143 7.01 19.45 14.90
CA TRP A 143 6.33 18.23 14.47
C TRP A 143 5.93 18.30 13.01
N GLY A 144 5.70 17.14 12.42
CA GLY A 144 5.34 16.99 11.03
C GLY A 144 4.38 15.85 10.77
N ILE A 145 4.00 15.70 9.51
CA ILE A 145 3.10 14.63 9.04
C ILE A 145 3.70 13.98 7.80
N SER A 146 3.40 12.70 7.58
CA SER A 146 3.88 11.97 6.42
C SER A 146 2.79 11.12 5.78
N ASN A 147 2.75 11.08 4.45
CA ASN A 147 1.81 10.28 3.66
C ASN A 147 0.32 10.68 3.72
N PHE A 148 0.00 11.84 4.31
CA PHE A 148 -1.37 12.39 4.38
C PHE A 148 -1.82 12.95 3.02
N ARG A 149 -3.12 12.84 2.71
CA ARG A 149 -3.73 13.49 1.55
C ARG A 149 -3.82 15.00 1.75
N ALA A 150 -3.82 15.79 0.68
CA ALA A 150 -3.98 17.24 0.72
C ALA A 150 -5.17 17.72 1.60
N ASN A 151 -6.32 17.04 1.52
CA ASN A 151 -7.48 17.38 2.34
C ASN A 151 -7.35 17.00 3.83
N GLU A 152 -6.58 15.96 4.14
CA GLU A 152 -6.26 15.56 5.52
C GLU A 152 -5.24 16.55 6.13
N VAL A 153 -4.27 17.01 5.33
CA VAL A 153 -3.35 18.09 5.72
C VAL A 153 -4.12 19.36 6.09
N GLN A 154 -5.05 19.79 5.23
CA GLN A 154 -5.89 20.96 5.53
C GLN A 154 -6.72 20.74 6.81
N GLN A 155 -7.28 19.54 7.02
CA GLN A 155 -8.01 19.23 8.25
C GLN A 155 -7.13 19.34 9.51
N VAL A 156 -5.88 18.86 9.45
CA VAL A 156 -4.92 18.99 10.54
C VAL A 156 -4.64 20.46 10.85
N ILE A 157 -4.41 21.28 9.81
CA ILE A 157 -4.18 22.72 9.94
C ILE A 157 -5.40 23.42 10.57
N ASP A 158 -6.61 23.13 10.09
CA ASP A 158 -7.85 23.72 10.61
C ASP A 158 -8.06 23.40 12.10
N ILE A 159 -7.72 22.18 12.53
CA ILE A 159 -7.76 21.78 13.95
C ILE A 159 -6.77 22.61 14.76
N CYS A 160 -5.53 22.74 14.28
CA CYS A 160 -4.50 23.52 14.98
C CYS A 160 -4.93 24.98 15.15
N GLU A 161 -5.43 25.61 14.09
CA GLU A 161 -5.89 27.01 14.12
C GLU A 161 -7.09 27.19 15.06
N LYS A 162 -8.05 26.27 15.03
CA LYS A 162 -9.22 26.31 15.91
C LYS A 162 -8.85 26.15 17.39
N ARG A 163 -7.85 25.32 17.70
CA ARG A 163 -7.45 25.00 19.07
C ARG A 163 -6.32 25.87 19.61
N GLY A 164 -5.68 26.67 18.76
CA GLY A 164 -4.47 27.40 19.13
C GLY A 164 -3.25 26.50 19.35
N PHE A 165 -3.25 25.32 18.72
CA PHE A 165 -2.11 24.41 18.72
C PHE A 165 -1.06 24.84 17.70
N VAL A 166 0.19 24.46 17.94
CA VAL A 166 1.28 24.63 17.00
C VAL A 166 1.00 23.84 15.73
N LYS A 167 1.09 24.49 14.58
CA LYS A 167 0.91 23.85 13.26
C LYS A 167 2.09 22.93 12.92
N PRO A 168 1.88 21.88 12.10
CA PRO A 168 2.98 21.06 11.63
C PRO A 168 3.94 21.91 10.80
N ALA A 169 5.25 21.76 11.03
CA ALA A 169 6.29 22.52 10.33
C ALA A 169 6.74 21.83 9.03
N VAL A 170 6.57 20.52 8.94
CA VAL A 170 7.12 19.71 7.84
C VAL A 170 6.12 18.66 7.37
N TYR A 171 6.03 18.50 6.06
CA TYR A 171 5.43 17.33 5.42
C TYR A 171 6.54 16.45 4.83
N GLN A 172 6.56 15.16 5.18
CA GLN A 172 7.47 14.20 4.57
C GLN A 172 6.71 13.30 3.58
N GLY A 173 7.12 13.28 2.30
CA GLY A 173 6.33 12.67 1.23
C GLY A 173 7.12 11.96 0.15
N HIS A 174 6.42 11.06 -0.55
CA HIS A 174 6.96 10.39 -1.72
C HIS A 174 7.06 11.38 -2.88
N TYR A 175 8.27 11.67 -3.34
CA TYR A 175 8.46 12.62 -4.44
C TYR A 175 9.73 12.32 -5.24
N ASN A 176 9.58 12.28 -6.55
CA ASN A 176 10.63 12.07 -7.55
C ASN A 176 10.05 12.33 -8.95
N ALA A 177 10.84 12.09 -10.00
CA ALA A 177 10.42 12.32 -11.38
C ALA A 177 9.14 11.56 -11.80
N LEU A 178 8.71 10.51 -11.09
CA LEU A 178 7.48 9.76 -11.37
C LEU A 178 6.31 10.16 -10.45
N VAL A 179 6.58 10.72 -9.28
CA VAL A 179 5.57 10.95 -8.23
C VAL A 179 5.39 12.44 -8.03
N ARG A 180 4.53 13.05 -8.85
CA ARG A 180 4.36 14.52 -8.90
C ARG A 180 2.92 15.01 -8.76
N ALA A 181 1.96 14.10 -8.57
CA ALA A 181 0.55 14.46 -8.39
C ALA A 181 0.33 15.47 -7.24
N GLY A 182 1.15 15.41 -6.18
CA GLY A 182 1.11 16.34 -5.06
C GLY A 182 1.41 17.80 -5.42
N GLU A 183 2.13 18.07 -6.52
CA GLU A 183 2.51 19.43 -6.95
C GLU A 183 1.29 20.34 -7.12
N LYS A 184 0.16 19.78 -7.59
CA LYS A 184 -1.06 20.54 -7.89
C LYS A 184 -1.95 20.79 -6.68
N GLU A 185 -2.02 19.85 -5.74
CA GLU A 185 -3.00 19.88 -4.63
C GLU A 185 -2.39 20.01 -3.24
N LEU A 186 -1.23 19.40 -3.00
CA LEU A 186 -0.59 19.38 -1.69
C LEU A 186 0.30 20.60 -1.50
N PHE A 187 1.21 20.85 -2.44
CA PHE A 187 2.21 21.93 -2.34
C PHE A 187 1.60 23.31 -2.08
N PRO A 188 0.50 23.73 -2.75
CA PRO A 188 -0.15 25.01 -2.44
C PRO A 188 -0.59 25.15 -0.97
N ILE A 189 -1.08 24.06 -0.37
CA ILE A 189 -1.48 24.03 1.05
C ILE A 189 -0.26 24.18 1.95
N LEU A 190 0.82 23.44 1.64
CA LEU A 190 2.07 23.52 2.39
C LEU A 190 2.67 24.93 2.34
N ARG A 191 2.73 25.54 1.15
CA ARG A 191 3.32 26.89 0.98
C ARG A 191 2.52 27.95 1.71
N LYS A 192 1.18 27.90 1.62
CA LYS A 192 0.28 28.81 2.35
C LYS A 192 0.50 28.74 3.87
N ASN A 193 0.90 27.58 4.38
CA ASN A 193 1.08 27.32 5.81
C ASN A 193 2.53 27.31 6.27
N SER A 194 3.47 27.75 5.42
CA SER A 194 4.92 27.76 5.73
C SER A 194 5.46 26.39 6.14
N MET A 195 4.94 25.33 5.53
CA MET A 195 5.41 23.97 5.75
C MET A 195 6.48 23.60 4.72
N ALA A 196 7.60 23.07 5.20
CA ALA A 196 8.63 22.46 4.34
C ALA A 196 8.16 21.11 3.81
N PHE A 197 8.69 20.70 2.65
CA PHE A 197 8.51 19.36 2.10
C PHE A 197 9.82 18.58 2.13
N TYR A 198 9.84 17.42 2.79
CA TYR A 198 10.98 16.49 2.79
C TYR A 198 10.67 15.29 1.88
N ALA A 199 11.37 15.21 0.76
CA ALA A 199 11.15 14.19 -0.26
C ALA A 199 11.90 12.89 0.09
N TYR A 200 11.16 11.79 0.26
CA TYR A 200 11.75 10.45 0.31
C TYR A 200 11.64 9.74 -1.05
N SER A 201 12.50 8.72 -1.23
CA SER A 201 12.67 7.98 -2.50
C SER A 201 12.97 8.86 -3.71
N PRO A 202 13.95 9.78 -3.62
CA PRO A 202 14.21 10.78 -4.68
C PRO A 202 14.70 10.20 -6.00
N ALA A 203 15.25 8.97 -5.98
CA ALA A 203 15.68 8.25 -7.18
C ALA A 203 14.73 7.09 -7.57
N ALA A 204 13.48 7.13 -7.13
CA ALA A 204 12.50 6.05 -7.34
C ALA A 204 13.04 4.65 -6.97
N GLY A 205 13.74 4.56 -5.84
CA GLY A 205 14.36 3.31 -5.37
C GLY A 205 15.53 2.79 -6.21
N GLY A 206 16.02 3.55 -7.19
CA GLY A 206 17.05 3.11 -8.15
C GLY A 206 16.48 2.65 -9.50
N LEU A 207 15.18 2.85 -9.76
CA LEU A 207 14.50 2.39 -10.97
C LEU A 207 15.28 2.73 -12.26
N PHE A 208 15.71 3.99 -12.38
CA PHE A 208 16.44 4.53 -13.54
C PHE A 208 17.85 3.94 -13.70
N SER A 209 18.40 3.29 -12.68
CA SER A 209 19.69 2.59 -12.78
C SER A 209 19.56 1.18 -13.35
N GLY A 210 18.34 0.71 -13.62
CA GLY A 210 18.07 -0.66 -14.05
C GLY A 210 18.18 -1.70 -12.94
N SER A 211 18.31 -1.30 -11.65
CA SER A 211 18.48 -2.24 -10.53
C SER A 211 17.33 -3.25 -10.36
N HIS A 212 16.16 -2.95 -10.93
CA HIS A 212 15.00 -3.84 -10.96
C HIS A 212 15.17 -5.01 -11.95
N LYS A 213 16.02 -4.89 -12.98
CA LYS A 213 16.29 -5.94 -13.97
C LYS A 213 17.14 -7.07 -13.39
N SER A 214 17.92 -6.78 -12.35
CA SER A 214 18.70 -7.76 -11.59
C SER A 214 18.69 -7.38 -10.11
N PRO A 215 17.56 -7.62 -9.40
CA PRO A 215 17.44 -7.25 -8.00
C PRO A 215 18.50 -7.96 -7.15
N ALA A 216 19.30 -7.18 -6.42
CA ALA A 216 20.22 -7.73 -5.44
C ALA A 216 19.44 -8.34 -4.25
N PRO A 217 19.93 -9.42 -3.61
CA PRO A 217 19.32 -9.98 -2.40
C PRO A 217 19.16 -8.92 -1.29
N ASN A 218 17.98 -8.91 -0.67
CA ASN A 218 17.54 -7.92 0.32
C ASN A 218 17.58 -6.46 -0.20
N GLY A 219 17.61 -6.31 -1.54
CA GLY A 219 17.69 -5.03 -2.22
C GLY A 219 16.34 -4.31 -2.29
N ARG A 220 16.36 -3.06 -2.76
CA ARG A 220 15.14 -2.23 -2.82
C ARG A 220 14.03 -2.81 -3.72
N PHE A 221 14.39 -3.62 -4.72
CA PHE A 221 13.47 -4.30 -5.64
C PHE A 221 13.35 -5.81 -5.39
N ASP A 222 13.91 -6.34 -4.30
CA ASP A 222 13.79 -7.76 -3.98
C ASP A 222 12.39 -8.07 -3.42
N THR A 223 11.60 -8.82 -4.19
CA THR A 223 10.23 -9.18 -3.81
C THR A 223 10.15 -10.20 -2.69
N ALA A 224 11.28 -10.80 -2.26
CA ALA A 224 11.34 -11.73 -1.15
C ALA A 224 10.94 -11.09 0.19
N HIS A 225 11.00 -9.76 0.33
CA HIS A 225 10.58 -9.05 1.53
C HIS A 225 9.54 -7.96 1.25
N LYS A 226 8.75 -7.63 2.28
CA LYS A 226 7.59 -6.72 2.18
C LYS A 226 7.93 -5.38 1.53
N SER A 227 9.04 -4.76 1.91
CA SER A 227 9.48 -3.47 1.37
C SER A 227 9.78 -3.51 -0.14
N GLY A 228 10.36 -4.60 -0.64
CA GLY A 228 10.66 -4.72 -2.06
C GLY A 228 9.44 -5.13 -2.88
N SER A 229 8.52 -5.91 -2.31
CA SER A 229 7.19 -6.14 -2.91
C SER A 229 6.39 -4.84 -3.08
N ILE A 230 6.35 -3.98 -2.04
CA ILE A 230 5.73 -2.65 -2.12
C ILE A 230 6.40 -1.81 -3.22
N THR A 231 7.73 -1.76 -3.24
CA THR A 231 8.46 -1.00 -4.27
C THR A 231 8.16 -1.50 -5.68
N ASN A 232 8.08 -2.81 -5.88
CA ASN A 232 7.73 -3.41 -7.16
C ASN A 232 6.32 -2.98 -7.60
N SER A 233 5.32 -3.12 -6.72
CA SER A 233 3.94 -2.73 -7.03
C SER A 233 3.79 -1.24 -7.40
N LEU A 234 4.68 -0.38 -6.91
CA LEU A 234 4.66 1.06 -7.21
C LEU A 234 5.26 1.35 -8.59
N TYR A 235 6.39 0.77 -8.95
CA TYR A 235 7.18 1.20 -10.11
C TYR A 235 7.26 0.20 -11.26
N ILE A 236 7.11 -1.09 -11.01
CA ILE A 236 7.33 -2.14 -12.01
C ILE A 236 6.03 -2.40 -12.76
N LYS A 237 5.73 -1.47 -13.66
CA LYS A 237 4.54 -1.48 -14.50
C LYS A 237 4.92 -1.22 -15.96
N PRO A 238 4.28 -1.87 -16.95
CA PRO A 238 4.66 -1.71 -18.35
C PRO A 238 4.67 -0.25 -18.83
N SER A 239 3.70 0.55 -18.39
CA SER A 239 3.61 1.99 -18.66
C SER A 239 4.83 2.77 -18.17
N ILE A 240 5.24 2.50 -16.93
CA ILE A 240 6.38 3.16 -16.27
C ILE A 240 7.69 2.71 -16.91
N LEU A 241 7.88 1.40 -17.09
CA LEU A 241 9.14 0.85 -17.62
C LEU A 241 9.41 1.35 -19.04
N GLY A 242 8.39 1.41 -19.90
CA GLY A 242 8.54 1.95 -21.26
C GLY A 242 8.96 3.41 -21.29
N ALA A 243 8.39 4.26 -20.42
CA ALA A 243 8.78 5.66 -20.31
C ALA A 243 10.20 5.83 -19.74
N VAL A 244 10.57 5.00 -18.75
CA VAL A 244 11.89 5.00 -18.13
C VAL A 244 12.98 4.57 -19.12
N ASP A 245 12.75 3.51 -19.90
CA ASP A 245 13.73 3.03 -20.89
C ASP A 245 14.03 4.12 -21.95
N LYS A 246 13.00 4.82 -22.45
CA LYS A 246 13.19 5.97 -23.35
C LYS A 246 14.03 7.09 -22.72
N ALA A 247 13.81 7.38 -21.44
CA ALA A 247 14.59 8.40 -20.74
C ALA A 247 16.06 7.98 -20.57
N ILE A 248 16.31 6.70 -20.26
CA ILE A 248 17.66 6.14 -20.13
C ILE A 248 18.44 6.26 -21.45
N GLU A 249 17.80 6.06 -22.60
CA GLU A 249 18.44 6.27 -23.92
C GLU A 249 18.93 7.70 -24.11
N VAL A 250 18.21 8.70 -23.57
CA VAL A 250 18.66 10.11 -23.59
C VAL A 250 19.84 10.30 -22.64
N PHE A 251 19.77 9.74 -21.43
CA PHE A 251 20.84 9.92 -20.42
C PHE A 251 22.18 9.36 -20.92
N ALA A 252 22.15 8.24 -21.64
CA ALA A 252 23.33 7.60 -22.22
C ALA A 252 24.07 8.47 -23.24
N LYS A 253 23.37 9.35 -23.97
CA LYS A 253 24.00 10.31 -24.91
C LYS A 253 24.82 11.38 -24.22
N HIS A 254 24.58 11.60 -22.93
CA HIS A 254 25.24 12.59 -22.09
C HIS A 254 26.20 11.96 -21.09
N ASP A 255 26.46 10.66 -21.17
CA ASP A 255 27.27 9.89 -20.22
C ASP A 255 26.79 10.02 -18.75
N ILE A 256 25.49 10.23 -18.55
CA ILE A 256 24.89 10.36 -17.21
C ILE A 256 24.17 9.05 -16.85
N GLY A 257 24.59 8.43 -15.75
CA GLY A 257 23.89 7.27 -15.20
C GLY A 257 22.47 7.61 -14.71
N GLY A 258 21.50 6.73 -14.93
CA GLY A 258 20.10 7.02 -14.61
C GLY A 258 19.82 7.29 -13.12
N HIS A 259 20.57 6.67 -12.20
CA HIS A 259 20.50 7.02 -10.77
C HIS A 259 20.93 8.47 -10.51
N ALA A 260 22.01 8.91 -11.16
CA ALA A 260 22.50 10.27 -11.05
C ALA A 260 21.54 11.29 -11.66
N ALA A 261 20.97 10.96 -12.83
CA ALA A 261 19.91 11.77 -13.44
C ALA A 261 18.71 11.93 -12.49
N ALA A 262 18.22 10.84 -11.90
CA ALA A 262 17.06 10.90 -11.02
C ALA A 262 17.33 11.73 -9.73
N LEU A 263 18.50 11.57 -9.11
CA LEU A 263 18.88 12.37 -7.92
C LEU A 263 19.02 13.86 -8.25
N ARG A 264 19.77 14.19 -9.31
CA ARG A 264 20.02 15.58 -9.71
C ARG A 264 18.75 16.26 -10.19
N TRP A 265 17.84 15.55 -10.84
CA TRP A 265 16.54 16.10 -11.20
C TRP A 265 15.74 16.48 -9.96
N THR A 266 15.63 15.58 -8.98
CA THR A 266 14.87 15.87 -7.76
C THR A 266 15.47 17.04 -6.98
N ALA A 267 16.82 17.15 -6.95
CA ALA A 267 17.50 18.22 -6.24
C ALA A 267 17.46 19.58 -6.97
N HIS A 268 17.61 19.62 -8.29
CA HIS A 268 17.87 20.85 -9.05
C HIS A 268 16.75 21.28 -10.01
N HIS A 269 15.88 20.37 -10.40
CA HIS A 269 14.90 20.58 -11.48
C HIS A 269 13.44 20.38 -11.04
N SER A 270 13.24 19.95 -9.80
CA SER A 270 11.91 19.76 -9.22
C SER A 270 11.32 21.07 -8.67
N ILE A 271 10.09 21.04 -8.14
CA ILE A 271 9.47 22.21 -7.50
C ILE A 271 10.00 22.49 -6.09
N LEU A 272 10.89 21.63 -5.56
CA LEU A 272 11.47 21.81 -4.23
C LEU A 272 12.39 23.03 -4.23
N ASP A 273 12.31 23.82 -3.17
CA ASP A 273 13.05 25.08 -3.06
C ASP A 273 13.50 25.34 -1.62
N LYS A 274 14.79 25.68 -1.48
CA LYS A 274 15.42 26.06 -0.21
C LYS A 274 14.69 27.17 0.51
N LYS A 275 14.05 28.10 -0.22
CA LYS A 275 13.32 29.23 0.39
C LYS A 275 12.15 28.78 1.26
N TYR A 276 11.62 27.58 1.02
CA TYR A 276 10.57 26.96 1.85
C TYR A 276 11.13 25.99 2.90
N GLY A 277 12.46 25.85 2.99
CA GLY A 277 13.11 24.90 3.86
C GLY A 277 13.04 23.45 3.38
N ASP A 278 12.75 23.22 2.10
CA ASP A 278 12.60 21.87 1.54
C ASP A 278 13.89 21.05 1.62
N GLY A 279 13.71 19.73 1.68
CA GLY A 279 14.80 18.79 1.87
C GLY A 279 14.65 17.50 1.08
N LEU A 280 15.79 16.83 0.89
CA LEU A 280 15.92 15.57 0.22
C LEU A 280 16.41 14.52 1.22
N ILE A 281 15.61 13.47 1.41
CA ILE A 281 16.00 12.33 2.24
C ILE A 281 16.71 11.32 1.34
N ILE A 282 18.00 11.11 1.61
CA ILE A 282 18.80 10.12 0.91
C ILE A 282 19.19 8.99 1.84
N GLY A 283 19.18 7.77 1.32
CA GLY A 283 19.66 6.57 1.99
C GLY A 283 20.59 5.81 1.06
N ALA A 284 21.42 4.95 1.63
CA ALA A 284 22.38 4.15 0.87
C ALA A 284 22.68 2.84 1.59
N SER A 285 22.88 1.77 0.84
CA SER A 285 23.24 0.43 1.36
C SER A 285 24.72 0.28 1.69
N SER A 286 25.55 1.27 1.36
CA SER A 286 26.94 1.35 1.84
C SER A 286 27.37 2.82 2.04
N PRO A 287 28.41 3.08 2.85
CA PRO A 287 28.98 4.43 2.99
C PRO A 287 29.53 4.97 1.67
N GLN A 288 30.09 4.12 0.80
CA GLN A 288 30.60 4.53 -0.52
C GLN A 288 29.47 4.96 -1.45
N GLN A 289 28.34 4.25 -1.44
CA GLN A 289 27.15 4.68 -2.18
C GLN A 289 26.61 6.01 -1.63
N LEU A 290 26.68 6.22 -0.32
CA LEU A 290 26.27 7.50 0.27
C LEU A 290 27.15 8.66 -0.20
N GLU A 291 28.47 8.48 -0.18
CA GLU A 291 29.44 9.47 -0.67
C GLU A 291 29.15 9.80 -2.15
N SER A 292 29.00 8.77 -2.99
CA SER A 292 28.67 8.92 -4.41
C SER A 292 27.33 9.63 -4.65
N ASN A 293 26.30 9.33 -3.85
CA ASN A 293 25.00 10.01 -3.95
C ASN A 293 25.12 11.51 -3.61
N VAL A 294 25.93 11.86 -2.60
CA VAL A 294 26.17 13.26 -2.21
C VAL A 294 26.96 13.98 -3.31
N ASP A 295 28.04 13.38 -3.80
CA ASP A 295 28.84 13.93 -4.91
C ASP A 295 27.97 14.21 -6.14
N THR A 296 27.17 13.22 -6.52
CA THR A 296 26.20 13.32 -7.63
C THR A 296 25.27 14.54 -7.48
N ILE A 297 24.77 14.81 -6.28
CA ILE A 297 23.90 15.97 -6.04
C ILE A 297 24.70 17.28 -6.12
N GLU A 298 25.94 17.29 -5.64
CA GLU A 298 26.84 18.45 -5.61
C GLU A 298 27.46 18.80 -6.98
N GLU A 299 27.38 17.89 -7.96
CA GLU A 299 27.73 18.15 -9.37
C GLU A 299 26.87 19.24 -10.04
N GLY A 300 25.69 19.53 -9.50
CA GLY A 300 24.82 20.60 -9.98
C GLY A 300 23.73 20.15 -10.98
N PRO A 301 23.12 21.10 -11.70
CA PRO A 301 21.97 20.82 -12.57
C PRO A 301 22.35 19.92 -13.75
N LEU A 302 21.39 19.10 -14.19
CA LEU A 302 21.47 18.31 -15.42
C LEU A 302 21.42 19.17 -16.69
N PRO A 303 21.97 18.68 -17.83
CA PRO A 303 21.66 19.21 -19.15
C PRO A 303 20.15 19.27 -19.40
N GLU A 304 19.70 20.29 -20.13
CA GLU A 304 18.27 20.54 -20.36
C GLU A 304 17.54 19.36 -21.01
N GLU A 305 18.19 18.69 -21.97
CA GLU A 305 17.63 17.49 -22.63
C GLU A 305 17.39 16.34 -21.64
N VAL A 306 18.32 16.13 -20.69
CA VAL A 306 18.23 15.08 -19.66
C VAL A 306 17.14 15.41 -18.64
N ALA A 307 17.05 16.67 -18.21
CA ALA A 307 15.98 17.13 -17.33
C ALA A 307 14.60 17.03 -18.00
N ALA A 308 14.51 17.41 -19.28
CA ALA A 308 13.30 17.30 -20.08
C ALA A 308 12.86 15.84 -20.28
N ALA A 309 13.80 14.91 -20.48
CA ALA A 309 13.48 13.49 -20.57
C ALA A 309 12.84 12.97 -19.28
N LEU A 310 13.32 13.36 -18.10
CA LEU A 310 12.69 13.01 -16.82
C LEU A 310 11.31 13.66 -16.63
N ASN A 311 11.11 14.89 -17.11
CA ASN A 311 9.79 15.51 -17.12
C ASN A 311 8.81 14.74 -18.01
N ALA A 312 9.25 14.34 -19.20
CA ALA A 312 8.45 13.58 -20.16
C ALA A 312 7.99 12.23 -19.58
N VAL A 313 8.78 11.59 -18.70
CA VAL A 313 8.36 10.37 -18.00
C VAL A 313 7.06 10.59 -17.22
N TYR A 314 6.95 11.67 -16.44
CA TYR A 314 5.71 11.98 -15.72
C TYR A 314 4.59 12.42 -16.64
N GLU A 315 4.89 13.12 -17.73
CA GLU A 315 3.86 13.52 -18.71
C GLU A 315 3.24 12.29 -19.41
N GLU A 316 4.03 11.25 -19.68
CA GLU A 316 3.57 9.99 -20.26
C GLU A 316 2.82 9.12 -19.25
N VAL A 317 3.37 8.94 -18.04
CA VAL A 317 2.81 8.06 -16.98
C VAL A 317 1.60 8.69 -16.27
N GLY A 318 1.66 10.00 -16.00
CA GLY A 318 0.67 10.73 -15.21
C GLY A 318 0.64 10.34 -13.73
N ASP A 319 -0.55 10.40 -13.13
CA ASP A 319 -0.76 10.21 -11.68
C ASP A 319 -0.86 8.73 -11.25
N GLU A 320 -0.24 7.82 -12.00
CA GLU A 320 -0.35 6.38 -11.78
C GLU A 320 0.31 5.92 -10.47
N VAL A 321 1.34 6.63 -10.02
CA VAL A 321 2.01 6.39 -8.73
C VAL A 321 1.56 7.47 -7.74
N SER A 322 0.92 7.04 -6.66
CA SER A 322 0.37 7.95 -5.66
C SER A 322 1.44 8.50 -4.71
N TYR A 323 1.33 9.79 -4.36
CA TYR A 323 2.22 10.44 -3.38
C TYR A 323 1.82 10.16 -1.92
N HIS A 324 0.60 9.65 -1.71
CA HIS A 324 0.05 9.31 -0.40
C HIS A 324 -0.18 7.79 -0.31
N ILE A 325 -0.32 7.25 0.91
CA ILE A 325 -0.71 5.85 1.05
C ILE A 325 -2.15 5.68 0.59
N MET A 326 -2.33 4.91 -0.50
CA MET A 326 -3.63 4.51 -1.01
C MET A 326 -4.30 3.56 0.00
N GLN A 327 -5.46 3.97 0.47
CA GLN A 327 -6.42 3.09 1.12
C GLN A 327 -7.74 3.22 0.36
N PHE A 328 -8.35 2.08 0.07
CA PHE A 328 -9.70 2.03 -0.46
C PHE A 328 -10.64 2.74 0.50
N ILE A 329 -11.50 3.62 -0.02
CA ILE A 329 -12.58 4.18 0.78
C ILE A 329 -13.60 3.05 0.94
N THR A 330 -13.52 2.33 2.05
CA THR A 330 -14.59 1.42 2.46
C THR A 330 -15.72 2.30 2.98
N VAL A 331 -16.82 2.41 2.22
CA VAL A 331 -18.05 3.04 2.72
C VAL A 331 -18.62 2.10 3.77
N THR A 332 -18.39 2.41 5.05
CA THR A 332 -18.74 1.57 6.20
C THR A 332 -20.23 1.47 6.50
N ASN A 333 -21.13 1.93 5.62
CA ASN A 333 -22.58 1.74 5.75
C ASN A 333 -23.30 2.00 4.39
N PRO A 334 -23.37 1.01 3.49
CA PRO A 334 -24.18 1.12 2.26
C PRO A 334 -25.68 1.00 2.60
N GLY A 335 -26.24 2.06 3.19
CA GLY A 335 -27.63 2.08 3.63
C GLY A 335 -28.05 3.35 4.39
N GLN A 336 -27.12 4.11 4.96
CA GLN A 336 -27.41 5.48 5.37
C GLN A 336 -27.07 6.43 4.22
N PRO A 337 -27.87 7.50 3.99
CA PRO A 337 -27.45 8.52 3.04
C PRO A 337 -26.09 9.05 3.49
N ALA A 338 -25.09 8.87 2.63
CA ALA A 338 -23.78 9.46 2.85
C ALA A 338 -23.98 10.95 3.17
N SER A 339 -23.29 11.45 4.21
CA SER A 339 -23.40 12.86 4.59
C SER A 339 -23.26 13.72 3.33
N ALA A 340 -23.98 14.84 3.23
CA ALA A 340 -23.89 15.70 2.04
C ALA A 340 -22.42 16.04 1.68
N LYS A 341 -21.54 16.09 2.69
CA LYS A 341 -20.09 16.23 2.56
C LYS A 341 -19.41 15.01 1.92
N THR A 342 -19.77 13.79 2.30
CA THR A 342 -19.25 12.53 1.75
C THR A 342 -19.74 12.30 0.31
N THR A 343 -21.03 12.51 0.04
CA THR A 343 -21.61 12.43 -1.30
C THR A 343 -20.98 13.48 -2.23
N ARG A 344 -20.82 14.71 -1.75
CA ARG A 344 -20.11 15.77 -2.49
C ARG A 344 -18.66 15.41 -2.74
N LYS A 345 -17.93 14.81 -1.78
CA LYS A 345 -16.55 14.33 -1.98
C LYS A 345 -16.46 13.20 -3.00
N ALA A 346 -17.34 12.21 -2.93
CA ALA A 346 -17.38 11.09 -3.87
C ALA A 346 -17.75 11.55 -5.29
N HIS A 347 -18.79 12.38 -5.43
CA HIS A 347 -19.20 12.94 -6.71
C HIS A 347 -18.14 13.90 -7.27
N SER A 348 -17.50 14.70 -6.42
CA SER A 348 -16.41 15.60 -6.82
C SER A 348 -15.17 14.82 -7.26
N HIS A 349 -14.84 13.71 -6.60
CA HIS A 349 -13.76 12.82 -7.04
C HIS A 349 -14.13 12.10 -8.35
N ALA A 350 -15.32 11.53 -8.46
CA ALA A 350 -15.81 10.90 -9.68
C ALA A 350 -15.85 11.90 -10.86
N ALA A 351 -16.31 13.13 -10.62
CA ALA A 351 -16.29 14.22 -11.59
C ALA A 351 -14.86 14.62 -11.98
N ARG A 352 -13.93 14.74 -11.02
CA ARG A 352 -12.51 15.01 -11.32
C ARG A 352 -11.88 13.91 -12.15
N VAL A 353 -12.13 12.64 -11.82
CA VAL A 353 -11.62 11.48 -12.57
C VAL A 353 -12.24 11.43 -13.97
N ALA A 354 -13.54 11.68 -14.10
CA ALA A 354 -14.22 11.77 -15.39
C ALA A 354 -13.66 12.93 -16.23
N HIS A 355 -13.52 14.13 -15.66
CA HIS A 355 -12.92 15.29 -16.34
C HIS A 355 -11.46 15.05 -16.72
N ALA A 356 -10.67 14.37 -15.88
CA ALA A 356 -9.30 14.00 -16.20
C ALA A 356 -9.24 13.01 -17.39
N ARG A 357 -10.13 12.01 -17.41
CA ARG A 357 -10.28 11.08 -18.55
C ARG A 357 -10.72 11.81 -19.83
N THR A 358 -11.72 12.68 -19.74
CA THR A 358 -12.19 13.48 -20.88
C THR A 358 -11.11 14.44 -21.38
N ARG A 359 -10.30 15.04 -20.48
CA ARG A 359 -9.17 15.89 -20.86
C ARG A 359 -8.05 15.09 -21.52
N LYS A 360 -7.74 13.90 -21.00
CA LYS A 360 -6.79 12.95 -21.63
C LYS A 360 -7.27 12.55 -23.02
N GLN A 361 -8.55 12.22 -23.16
CA GLN A 361 -9.14 11.90 -24.47
C GLN A 361 -9.03 13.10 -25.41
N ARG A 362 -9.40 14.31 -24.99
CA ARG A 362 -9.22 15.52 -25.82
C ARG A 362 -7.77 15.81 -26.19
N MET A 363 -6.81 15.54 -25.31
CA MET A 363 -5.39 15.70 -25.62
C MET A 363 -4.94 14.68 -26.65
N VAL A 364 -5.36 13.41 -26.51
CA VAL A 364 -5.11 12.35 -27.48
C VAL A 364 -5.75 12.72 -28.83
N ASP A 365 -7.01 13.11 -28.83
CA ASP A 365 -7.73 13.54 -30.03
C ASP A 365 -7.08 14.76 -30.69
N TYR A 366 -6.59 15.73 -29.90
CA TYR A 366 -5.85 16.89 -30.41
C TYR A 366 -4.49 16.51 -31.00
N HIS A 367 -3.74 15.61 -30.34
CA HIS A 367 -2.47 15.11 -30.86
C HIS A 367 -2.67 14.25 -32.11
N ASP A 368 -3.76 13.49 -32.20
CA ASP A 368 -4.12 12.70 -33.37
C ASP A 368 -4.61 13.58 -34.52
N GLN A 369 -5.40 14.62 -34.24
CA GLN A 369 -5.77 15.65 -35.23
C GLN A 369 -4.54 16.40 -35.75
N LYS A 370 -3.60 16.75 -34.87
CA LYS A 370 -2.34 17.39 -35.27
C LYS A 370 -1.45 16.46 -36.09
N ARG A 371 -1.47 15.15 -35.81
CA ARG A 371 -0.82 14.11 -36.63
C ARG A 371 -1.47 13.99 -38.01
N GLN A 372 -2.80 14.04 -38.07
CA GLN A 372 -3.59 13.98 -39.31
C GLN A 372 -3.51 15.26 -40.16
N GLN A 373 -3.10 16.39 -39.59
CA GLN A 373 -2.89 17.66 -40.32
C GLN A 373 -1.51 17.79 -40.97
N THR A 374 -0.64 16.77 -40.87
CA THR A 374 0.62 16.73 -41.64
C THR A 374 0.35 16.00 -42.96
N PRO A 375 0.49 16.63 -44.14
CA PRO A 375 -0.03 16.07 -45.37
C PRO A 375 0.94 15.05 -46.00
N GLU A 376 0.52 13.78 -46.04
CA GLU A 376 0.91 12.87 -47.13
C GLU A 376 -0.34 12.27 -47.80
N LEU A 377 -0.39 12.53 -49.11
CA LEU A 377 -1.22 12.06 -50.22
C LEU A 377 -2.25 10.91 -49.95
N ASN A 378 -3.53 11.24 -50.22
CA ASN A 378 -4.69 10.34 -50.40
C ASN A 378 -4.88 10.03 -51.92
N PRO A 379 -5.79 9.15 -52.42
CA PRO A 379 -7.09 8.76 -51.83
C PRO A 379 -7.65 7.33 -52.09
N ALA A 380 -8.72 6.94 -51.38
CA ALA A 380 -9.99 6.36 -51.89
C ALA A 380 -10.85 5.83 -50.69
N ASN A 381 -11.91 6.54 -50.26
CA ASN A 381 -13.33 6.48 -50.67
C ASN A 381 -14.21 5.54 -49.81
N GLY A 382 -15.31 6.09 -49.24
CA GLY A 382 -16.48 5.28 -48.85
C GLY A 382 -17.32 5.72 -47.63
N HIS A 383 -18.07 6.81 -47.77
CA HIS A 383 -19.49 7.03 -47.39
C HIS A 383 -20.16 6.54 -46.07
N ASP A 384 -20.85 7.52 -45.47
CA ASP A 384 -22.21 7.56 -44.88
C ASP A 384 -22.45 7.59 -43.35
N GLU A 385 -23.43 8.44 -43.00
CA GLU A 385 -23.77 9.08 -41.72
C GLU A 385 -25.03 8.42 -41.04
N PRO A 386 -25.64 8.93 -39.94
CA PRO A 386 -25.86 8.14 -38.71
C PRO A 386 -27.34 7.87 -38.36
N SER A 387 -27.60 6.99 -37.37
CA SER A 387 -28.93 6.85 -36.75
C SER A 387 -28.91 6.53 -35.25
N ASN A 388 -30.03 6.88 -34.60
CA ASN A 388 -30.28 7.18 -33.19
C ASN A 388 -30.49 5.98 -32.24
N LEU A 389 -30.13 6.23 -30.96
CA LEU A 389 -30.78 5.84 -29.68
C LEU A 389 -30.99 4.36 -29.28
N SER A 390 -30.23 3.91 -28.26
CA SER A 390 -30.67 3.33 -26.95
C SER A 390 -29.72 2.22 -26.45
N PRO A 391 -29.05 2.33 -25.28
CA PRO A 391 -28.14 1.27 -24.81
C PRO A 391 -28.90 0.16 -24.05
N LYS A 392 -29.07 -0.99 -24.70
CA LYS A 392 -29.24 -2.28 -24.02
C LYS A 392 -27.86 -2.81 -23.65
N LEU A 393 -27.70 -3.28 -22.40
CA LEU A 393 -26.49 -3.96 -21.93
C LEU A 393 -26.31 -5.27 -22.72
N THR A 394 -25.24 -5.36 -23.52
CA THR A 394 -24.80 -6.60 -24.16
C THR A 394 -23.47 -7.02 -23.53
N ILE A 395 -23.43 -8.26 -23.04
CA ILE A 395 -22.23 -8.94 -22.56
C ILE A 395 -21.24 -9.03 -23.74
N PRO A 396 -19.96 -8.66 -23.59
CA PRO A 396 -18.99 -8.80 -24.68
C PRO A 396 -18.85 -10.28 -25.08
N SER A 397 -19.00 -10.53 -26.38
CA SER A 397 -18.77 -11.81 -27.01
C SER A 397 -17.31 -12.24 -26.90
N THR A 398 -17.14 -13.52 -26.58
CA THR A 398 -15.91 -14.30 -26.63
C THR A 398 -15.30 -14.31 -28.04
N SER A 399 -14.32 -13.46 -28.33
CA SER A 399 -13.54 -13.60 -29.58
C SER A 399 -12.08 -13.18 -29.53
N VAL A 400 -11.50 -12.89 -28.36
CA VAL A 400 -10.05 -12.73 -28.23
C VAL A 400 -9.55 -13.50 -27.01
N LEU A 401 -9.33 -14.80 -27.20
CA LEU A 401 -8.37 -15.67 -26.49
C LEU A 401 -8.67 -17.16 -26.80
N GLN A 402 -8.73 -17.50 -28.10
CA GLN A 402 -8.40 -18.87 -28.52
C GLN A 402 -6.88 -18.97 -28.67
N LYS A 403 -6.18 -19.15 -27.55
CA LYS A 403 -4.94 -19.92 -27.52
C LYS A 403 -5.01 -20.87 -26.35
N SER A 404 -5.33 -22.10 -26.71
CA SER A 404 -5.35 -23.31 -25.89
C SER A 404 -4.11 -23.43 -25.00
N THR A 405 -4.35 -23.55 -23.70
CA THR A 405 -3.62 -24.53 -22.87
C THR A 405 -4.68 -25.45 -22.29
N SER A 406 -4.65 -26.72 -22.70
CA SER A 406 -5.52 -27.78 -22.23
C SER A 406 -5.63 -27.77 -20.70
N VAL A 407 -6.82 -27.51 -20.17
CA VAL A 407 -7.13 -27.65 -18.74
C VAL A 407 -6.89 -29.12 -18.37
N PRO A 408 -6.06 -29.43 -17.35
CA PRO A 408 -5.86 -30.81 -16.92
C PRO A 408 -7.20 -31.37 -16.41
N PHE A 409 -7.65 -32.48 -17.00
CA PHE A 409 -8.87 -33.18 -16.55
C PHE A 409 -8.67 -33.92 -15.21
N THR A 410 -7.43 -33.93 -14.69
CA THR A 410 -7.06 -34.60 -13.44
C THR A 410 -6.29 -33.64 -12.54
N LEU A 411 -6.84 -33.40 -11.36
CA LEU A 411 -6.13 -32.77 -10.25
C LEU A 411 -5.23 -33.83 -9.57
N PRO A 412 -4.00 -33.50 -9.15
CA PRO A 412 -3.15 -34.45 -8.44
C PRO A 412 -3.72 -34.78 -7.05
N GLY A 413 -3.94 -36.07 -6.75
CA GLY A 413 -4.41 -36.63 -5.47
C GLY A 413 -5.43 -37.78 -5.64
N ASP A 414 -5.62 -38.60 -4.59
CA ASP A 414 -6.56 -39.74 -4.58
C ASP A 414 -8.04 -39.28 -4.45
N PHE A 415 -8.56 -38.60 -5.47
CA PHE A 415 -9.92 -38.04 -5.44
C PHE A 415 -10.93 -38.91 -6.22
N GLN A 416 -12.12 -39.09 -5.63
CA GLN A 416 -13.28 -39.73 -6.30
C GLN A 416 -13.83 -38.80 -7.42
N PRO A 417 -13.83 -39.22 -8.72
CA PRO A 417 -14.08 -38.33 -9.86
C PRO A 417 -15.48 -37.70 -9.94
N SER A 418 -16.51 -38.34 -9.40
CA SER A 418 -17.92 -37.95 -9.63
C SER A 418 -18.32 -36.59 -9.03
N ASN A 419 -17.74 -36.22 -7.89
CA ASN A 419 -18.09 -34.98 -7.17
C ASN A 419 -17.36 -33.74 -7.74
N ILE A 420 -16.15 -33.92 -8.27
CA ILE A 420 -15.39 -32.87 -8.98
C ILE A 420 -16.05 -32.52 -10.33
N ILE A 421 -16.73 -33.48 -10.97
CA ILE A 421 -17.42 -33.24 -12.24
C ILE A 421 -18.63 -32.29 -12.07
N TYR A 422 -19.39 -32.40 -10.97
CA TYR A 422 -20.47 -31.46 -10.68
C TYR A 422 -19.96 -30.05 -10.36
N PHE A 423 -18.83 -29.98 -9.64
CA PHE A 423 -18.09 -28.77 -9.38
C PHE A 423 -17.70 -28.04 -10.68
N ILE A 424 -17.13 -28.77 -11.64
CA ILE A 424 -16.68 -28.22 -12.92
C ILE A 424 -17.85 -27.68 -13.75
N LYS A 425 -19.03 -28.32 -13.71
CA LYS A 425 -20.19 -27.89 -14.52
C LYS A 425 -20.77 -26.53 -14.13
N SER A 426 -20.48 -26.03 -12.92
CA SER A 426 -21.04 -24.77 -12.41
C SER A 426 -20.23 -23.53 -12.75
N LEU A 427 -18.97 -23.71 -13.19
CA LEU A 427 -18.04 -22.62 -13.48
C LEU A 427 -18.00 -22.32 -14.98
N SER A 428 -17.90 -21.03 -15.32
CA SER A 428 -17.56 -20.61 -16.67
C SER A 428 -16.14 -21.05 -17.06
N THR A 429 -15.85 -21.13 -18.35
CA THR A 429 -14.51 -21.47 -18.87
C THR A 429 -13.40 -20.59 -18.28
N PHE A 430 -13.73 -19.34 -17.93
CA PHE A 430 -12.80 -18.40 -17.32
C PHE A 430 -12.65 -18.61 -15.80
N GLU A 431 -13.73 -18.89 -15.09
CA GLU A 431 -13.66 -19.27 -13.67
C GLU A 431 -12.89 -20.58 -13.49
N HIS A 432 -12.96 -21.48 -14.47
CA HIS A 432 -12.10 -22.66 -14.55
C HIS A 432 -10.62 -22.34 -14.60
N SER A 433 -10.21 -21.41 -15.47
CA SER A 433 -8.81 -21.02 -15.55
C SER A 433 -8.33 -20.37 -14.24
N ILE A 434 -9.17 -19.51 -13.65
CA ILE A 434 -8.85 -18.85 -12.37
C ILE A 434 -8.75 -19.87 -11.23
N PHE A 435 -9.68 -20.84 -11.19
CA PHE A 435 -9.67 -21.88 -10.16
C PHE A 435 -8.50 -22.85 -10.34
N SER A 436 -8.15 -23.21 -11.57
CA SER A 436 -6.95 -24.01 -11.85
C SER A 436 -5.70 -23.29 -11.36
N GLN A 437 -5.61 -21.98 -11.62
CA GLN A 437 -4.51 -21.15 -11.15
C GLN A 437 -4.51 -20.99 -9.62
N TYR A 438 -5.69 -20.93 -9.00
CA TYR A 438 -5.84 -20.98 -7.55
C TYR A 438 -5.19 -22.24 -6.98
N LEU A 439 -5.50 -23.41 -7.52
CA LEU A 439 -4.95 -24.68 -7.02
C LEU A 439 -3.44 -24.84 -7.26
N GLN A 440 -2.94 -24.34 -8.39
CA GLN A 440 -1.54 -24.52 -8.76
C GLN A 440 -0.59 -23.49 -8.15
N THR A 441 -1.09 -22.26 -7.92
CA THR A 441 -0.23 -21.12 -7.54
C THR A 441 -0.66 -20.51 -6.22
N VAL A 442 -1.95 -20.19 -6.08
CA VAL A 442 -2.45 -19.44 -4.93
C VAL A 442 -2.49 -20.30 -3.68
N LEU A 443 -3.04 -21.50 -3.76
CA LEU A 443 -3.21 -22.42 -2.64
C LEU A 443 -1.86 -22.90 -2.08
N PRO A 444 -0.86 -23.33 -2.88
CA PRO A 444 0.45 -23.67 -2.35
C PRO A 444 1.18 -22.48 -1.72
N SER A 445 1.09 -21.29 -2.34
CA SER A 445 1.64 -20.04 -1.81
C SER A 445 0.97 -19.64 -0.49
N GLN A 446 -0.36 -19.74 -0.42
CA GLN A 446 -1.13 -19.46 0.77
C GLN A 446 -0.86 -20.48 1.86
N ILE A 447 -0.77 -21.78 1.58
CA ILE A 447 -0.46 -22.80 2.60
C ILE A 447 0.89 -22.54 3.26
N ALA A 448 1.90 -22.10 2.51
CA ALA A 448 3.20 -21.72 3.06
C ALA A 448 3.15 -20.47 3.97
N HIS A 449 2.11 -19.65 3.86
CA HIS A 449 1.97 -18.36 4.55
C HIS A 449 0.63 -18.19 5.29
N CYS A 450 -0.11 -19.29 5.57
CA CYS A 450 -1.44 -19.25 6.18
C CYS A 450 -1.39 -19.80 7.61
N PRO A 451 -1.30 -18.92 8.63
CA PRO A 451 -1.26 -19.35 10.03
C PRO A 451 -2.55 -20.02 10.50
N ILE A 452 -3.68 -19.81 9.79
CA ILE A 452 -4.98 -20.44 10.08
C ILE A 452 -4.96 -21.96 9.81
N ILE A 453 -4.05 -22.44 8.94
CA ILE A 453 -3.96 -23.85 8.55
C ILE A 453 -2.77 -24.55 9.23
N MET A 454 -1.79 -23.80 9.75
CA MET A 454 -0.51 -24.34 10.25
C MET A 454 -0.60 -25.05 11.61
N ASP A 455 -1.70 -24.90 12.37
CA ASP A 455 -1.71 -25.22 13.80
C ASP A 455 -2.61 -26.40 14.22
N ILE A 456 -2.50 -27.57 13.55
CA ILE A 456 -3.14 -28.81 14.04
C ILE A 456 -2.26 -30.03 13.75
N ALA A 457 -2.04 -30.86 14.78
CA ALA A 457 -1.18 -32.04 14.72
C ALA A 457 -1.87 -33.37 14.35
N GLU A 458 -3.18 -33.57 14.53
CA GLU A 458 -3.77 -34.92 14.35
C GLU A 458 -5.04 -35.05 13.48
N GLN A 459 -5.99 -34.09 13.46
CA GLN A 459 -7.21 -34.20 12.60
C GLN A 459 -7.28 -33.21 11.42
N ALA A 460 -6.51 -32.13 11.41
CA ALA A 460 -6.51 -31.22 10.26
C ALA A 460 -5.71 -31.72 9.07
N ALA A 461 -4.85 -32.72 9.24
CA ALA A 461 -4.21 -33.35 8.10
C ALA A 461 -5.28 -33.87 7.12
N GLU A 462 -6.39 -34.39 7.64
CA GLU A 462 -7.54 -34.86 6.85
C GLU A 462 -8.32 -33.71 6.22
N ILE A 463 -8.66 -32.67 7.00
CA ILE A 463 -9.36 -31.47 6.49
C ILE A 463 -8.51 -30.73 5.44
N ARG A 464 -7.19 -30.66 5.63
CA ARG A 464 -6.22 -30.06 4.70
C ARG A 464 -6.10 -30.89 3.43
N SER A 465 -6.01 -32.21 3.56
CA SER A 465 -5.96 -33.13 2.41
C SER A 465 -7.27 -33.10 1.59
N ASN A 466 -8.40 -32.83 2.24
CA ASN A 466 -9.72 -32.80 1.62
C ASN A 466 -10.30 -31.38 1.45
N TRP A 467 -9.52 -30.31 1.66
CA TRP A 467 -10.01 -28.92 1.65
C TRP A 467 -10.69 -28.58 0.31
N ILE A 468 -10.07 -28.98 -0.80
CA ILE A 468 -10.58 -28.76 -2.15
C ILE A 468 -11.94 -29.43 -2.32
N PHE A 469 -12.11 -30.64 -1.77
CA PHE A 469 -13.37 -31.36 -1.80
C PHE A 469 -14.46 -30.61 -1.01
N PHE A 470 -14.18 -30.19 0.22
CA PHE A 470 -15.17 -29.47 1.03
C PHE A 470 -15.60 -28.14 0.40
N VAL A 471 -14.65 -27.35 -0.10
CA VAL A 471 -14.95 -26.12 -0.84
C VAL A 471 -15.73 -26.41 -2.12
N SER A 472 -15.43 -27.50 -2.83
CA SER A 472 -16.08 -27.84 -4.10
C SER A 472 -17.56 -28.20 -3.95
N THR A 473 -17.97 -28.67 -2.76
CA THR A 473 -19.36 -29.06 -2.47
C THR A 473 -20.24 -27.90 -2.02
N ASP A 474 -19.67 -26.73 -1.73
CA ASP A 474 -20.37 -25.55 -1.24
C ASP A 474 -20.15 -24.35 -2.18
N GLN A 475 -21.22 -23.87 -2.84
CA GLN A 475 -21.12 -22.75 -3.78
C GLN A 475 -20.65 -21.44 -3.12
N VAL A 476 -20.95 -21.24 -1.84
CA VAL A 476 -20.53 -20.06 -1.07
C VAL A 476 -19.05 -20.14 -0.75
N LEU A 477 -18.49 -21.32 -0.50
CA LEU A 477 -17.04 -21.43 -0.28
C LEU A 477 -16.27 -21.40 -1.59
N LEU A 478 -16.80 -22.02 -2.64
CA LEU A 478 -16.21 -22.03 -3.98
C LEU A 478 -16.00 -20.61 -4.52
N ARG A 479 -17.03 -19.76 -4.48
CA ARG A 479 -16.91 -18.36 -4.89
C ARG A 479 -15.93 -17.58 -4.01
N GLY A 480 -15.68 -18.04 -2.79
CA GLY A 480 -14.73 -17.45 -1.86
C GLY A 480 -13.31 -17.76 -2.30
N CYS A 481 -13.07 -18.98 -2.80
CA CYS A 481 -11.81 -19.32 -3.45
C CYS A 481 -11.59 -18.53 -4.74
N LEU A 482 -12.64 -18.29 -5.55
CA LEU A 482 -12.51 -17.44 -6.73
C LEU A 482 -12.20 -15.98 -6.35
N LEU A 483 -12.84 -15.45 -5.30
CA LEU A 483 -12.51 -14.15 -4.73
C LEU A 483 -11.04 -14.10 -4.28
N ALA A 484 -10.59 -15.07 -3.49
CA ALA A 484 -9.22 -15.15 -3.01
C ALA A 484 -8.21 -15.30 -4.17
N ALA A 485 -8.55 -16.09 -5.20
CA ALA A 485 -7.77 -16.24 -6.41
C ALA A 485 -7.66 -14.91 -7.15
N CYS A 486 -8.77 -14.23 -7.41
CA CYS A 486 -8.80 -12.93 -8.07
C CYS A 486 -8.00 -11.88 -7.27
N ARG A 487 -8.06 -11.91 -5.94
CA ARG A 487 -7.25 -11.03 -5.06
C ARG A 487 -5.77 -11.29 -5.22
N TYR A 488 -5.37 -12.55 -5.13
CA TYR A 488 -3.97 -12.93 -5.29
C TYR A 488 -3.46 -12.62 -6.69
N LEU A 489 -4.22 -12.97 -7.73
CA LEU A 489 -3.85 -12.72 -9.13
C LEU A 489 -3.85 -11.23 -9.46
N ALA A 490 -4.74 -10.43 -8.87
CA ALA A 490 -4.66 -8.97 -8.98
C ALA A 490 -3.37 -8.41 -8.37
N GLN A 491 -2.87 -9.02 -7.28
CA GLN A 491 -1.63 -8.62 -6.63
C GLN A 491 -0.39 -9.09 -7.41
N VAL A 492 -0.43 -10.30 -7.98
CA VAL A 492 0.74 -10.95 -8.61
C VAL A 492 0.83 -10.68 -10.10
N GLU A 493 -0.28 -10.73 -10.85
CA GLU A 493 -0.28 -10.52 -12.30
C GLU A 493 -0.54 -9.07 -12.71
N LEU A 494 -0.93 -8.21 -11.78
CA LEU A 494 -1.14 -6.77 -12.01
C LEU A 494 -2.14 -6.46 -13.14
N ARG A 495 -3.15 -7.32 -13.33
CA ARG A 495 -4.23 -7.09 -14.31
C ARG A 495 -5.49 -6.59 -13.64
N ASP A 496 -6.03 -5.50 -14.19
CA ASP A 496 -7.27 -4.86 -13.71
C ASP A 496 -8.49 -5.80 -13.77
N GLU A 497 -8.47 -6.79 -14.66
CA GLU A 497 -9.55 -7.77 -14.80
C GLU A 497 -9.77 -8.57 -13.52
N TYR A 498 -8.70 -9.04 -12.87
CA TYR A 498 -8.81 -9.79 -11.61
C TYR A 498 -9.24 -8.90 -10.45
N ALA A 499 -8.78 -7.65 -10.41
CA ALA A 499 -9.21 -6.69 -9.39
C ALA A 499 -10.72 -6.38 -9.52
N LEU A 500 -11.19 -6.19 -10.74
CA LEU A 500 -12.62 -5.98 -11.03
C LEU A 500 -13.46 -7.19 -10.64
N MET A 501 -12.98 -8.41 -10.93
CA MET A 501 -13.66 -9.63 -10.52
C MET A 501 -13.70 -9.83 -9.02
N ALA A 502 -12.60 -9.54 -8.31
CA ALA A 502 -12.59 -9.58 -6.85
C ALA A 502 -13.65 -8.63 -6.27
N ILE A 503 -13.78 -7.43 -6.84
CA ILE A 503 -14.84 -6.48 -6.47
C ILE A 503 -16.23 -7.08 -6.75
N GLN A 504 -16.43 -7.72 -7.91
CA GLN A 504 -17.71 -8.35 -8.27
C GLN A 504 -18.09 -9.49 -7.32
N TYR A 505 -17.15 -10.39 -6.99
CA TYR A 505 -17.41 -11.44 -6.02
C TYR A 505 -17.71 -10.85 -4.64
N LYS A 506 -16.91 -9.89 -4.15
CA LYS A 506 -17.17 -9.22 -2.87
C LYS A 506 -18.53 -8.54 -2.84
N GLN A 507 -18.90 -7.85 -3.91
CA GLN A 507 -20.22 -7.24 -4.06
C GLN A 507 -21.34 -8.31 -4.03
N TYR A 508 -21.14 -9.44 -4.71
CA TYR A 508 -22.05 -10.57 -4.66
C TYR A 508 -22.24 -11.10 -3.23
N TYR A 509 -21.15 -11.26 -2.46
CA TYR A 509 -21.22 -11.65 -1.05
C TYR A 509 -22.03 -10.66 -0.21
N LEU A 510 -21.74 -9.37 -0.33
CA LEU A 510 -22.44 -8.33 0.43
C LEU A 510 -23.94 -8.26 0.09
N GLN A 511 -24.29 -8.38 -1.20
CA GLN A 511 -25.69 -8.40 -1.64
C GLN A 511 -26.41 -9.67 -1.18
N SER A 512 -25.75 -10.82 -1.27
CA SER A 512 -26.32 -12.12 -0.89
C SER A 512 -26.47 -12.23 0.63
N LEU A 513 -25.50 -11.72 1.39
CA LEU A 513 -25.56 -11.59 2.85
C LEU A 513 -26.73 -10.70 3.26
N ARG A 514 -26.90 -9.53 2.64
CA ARG A 514 -28.03 -8.63 2.95
C ARG A 514 -29.39 -9.30 2.71
N LYS A 515 -29.53 -10.04 1.61
CA LYS A 515 -30.74 -10.84 1.34
C LYS A 515 -30.91 -11.95 2.36
N GLY A 516 -29.81 -12.62 2.71
CA GLY A 516 -29.79 -13.75 3.63
C GLY A 516 -30.14 -13.38 5.07
N LEU A 517 -29.73 -12.18 5.53
CA LEU A 517 -30.06 -11.62 6.85
C LEU A 517 -31.55 -11.29 7.01
N SER A 518 -32.26 -11.03 5.91
CA SER A 518 -33.70 -10.78 5.93
C SER A 518 -34.53 -12.07 5.98
N SER A 519 -33.89 -13.24 5.79
CA SER A 519 -34.54 -14.55 5.81
C SER A 519 -34.40 -15.20 7.18
N ARG A 520 -35.49 -15.81 7.67
CA ARG A 520 -35.52 -16.53 8.96
C ARG A 520 -35.12 -18.01 8.86
N GLY A 521 -34.79 -18.50 7.66
CA GLY A 521 -34.45 -19.91 7.44
C GLY A 521 -33.04 -20.29 7.90
N LEU A 522 -32.89 -21.46 8.53
CA LEU A 522 -31.59 -21.97 9.00
C LEU A 522 -30.55 -22.10 7.88
N SER A 523 -30.97 -22.55 6.68
CA SER A 523 -30.09 -22.63 5.50
C SER A 523 -29.56 -21.25 5.06
N SER A 524 -30.40 -20.22 5.14
CA SER A 524 -30.01 -18.84 4.80
C SER A 524 -29.01 -18.28 5.81
N ARG A 525 -29.23 -18.53 7.09
CA ARG A 525 -28.30 -18.14 8.17
C ARG A 525 -26.96 -18.88 8.07
N ARG A 526 -26.99 -20.17 7.76
CA ARG A 526 -25.77 -20.97 7.51
C ARG A 526 -24.94 -20.37 6.38
N ASN A 527 -25.57 -20.05 5.25
CA ASN A 527 -24.89 -19.41 4.12
C ASN A 527 -24.39 -18.02 4.50
N ALA A 528 -25.14 -17.25 5.30
CA ALA A 528 -24.72 -15.94 5.79
C ALA A 528 -23.47 -16.02 6.68
N VAL A 529 -23.37 -17.04 7.55
CA VAL A 529 -22.17 -17.30 8.35
C VAL A 529 -20.98 -17.63 7.43
N ALA A 530 -21.14 -18.55 6.47
CA ALA A 530 -20.06 -18.86 5.52
C ALA A 530 -19.63 -17.62 4.70
N MET A 531 -20.59 -16.81 4.23
CA MET A 531 -20.32 -15.56 3.49
C MET A 531 -19.56 -14.53 4.34
N THR A 532 -19.94 -14.36 5.61
CA THR A 532 -19.25 -13.43 6.52
C THR A 532 -17.86 -13.90 6.88
N THR A 533 -17.64 -15.20 7.03
CA THR A 533 -16.30 -15.79 7.20
C THR A 533 -15.41 -15.54 5.98
N VAL A 534 -15.94 -15.72 4.75
CA VAL A 534 -15.21 -15.41 3.52
C VAL A 534 -14.87 -13.92 3.43
N LEU A 535 -15.81 -13.03 3.79
CA LEU A 535 -15.55 -11.59 3.82
C LEU A 535 -14.48 -11.24 4.85
N ALA A 536 -14.51 -11.83 6.05
CA ALA A 536 -13.48 -11.60 7.07
C ALA A 536 -12.08 -11.99 6.56
N LEU A 537 -11.96 -13.13 5.85
CA LEU A 537 -10.71 -13.54 5.22
C LEU A 537 -10.26 -12.59 4.11
N ASP A 538 -11.18 -12.08 3.29
CA ASP A 538 -10.89 -11.05 2.27
C ASP A 538 -10.36 -9.77 2.93
N GLU A 539 -10.97 -9.33 4.02
CA GLU A 539 -10.52 -8.12 4.75
C GLU A 539 -9.14 -8.32 5.38
N ILE A 540 -8.84 -9.49 5.95
CA ILE A 540 -7.50 -9.82 6.45
C ILE A 540 -6.47 -9.77 5.32
N THR A 541 -6.82 -10.31 4.15
CA THR A 541 -5.96 -10.27 2.96
C THR A 541 -5.73 -8.84 2.48
N CYS A 542 -6.70 -7.94 2.73
CA CYS A 542 -6.60 -6.51 2.46
C CYS A 542 -5.95 -5.70 3.61
N GLY A 543 -5.62 -6.32 4.73
CA GLY A 543 -5.03 -5.67 5.91
C GLY A 543 -6.04 -4.91 6.80
N ASP A 544 -7.34 -5.11 6.64
CA ASP A 544 -8.39 -4.47 7.44
C ASP A 544 -8.89 -5.40 8.57
N HIS A 545 -8.07 -5.54 9.60
CA HIS A 545 -8.35 -6.43 10.73
C HIS A 545 -9.58 -6.01 11.56
N LEU A 546 -9.91 -4.71 11.58
CA LEU A 546 -11.08 -4.21 12.29
C LEU A 546 -12.38 -4.60 11.57
N VAL A 547 -12.45 -4.43 10.25
CA VAL A 547 -13.63 -4.86 9.48
C VAL A 547 -13.72 -6.39 9.45
N ALA A 548 -12.58 -7.09 9.41
CA ALA A 548 -12.55 -8.53 9.59
C ALA A 548 -13.18 -8.94 10.94
N ALA A 549 -12.79 -8.29 12.05
CA ALA A 549 -13.36 -8.54 13.37
C ALA A 549 -14.88 -8.28 13.39
N LYS A 550 -15.36 -7.22 12.74
CA LYS A 550 -16.81 -6.95 12.61
C LYS A 550 -17.56 -8.02 11.81
N HIS A 551 -16.96 -8.55 10.75
CA HIS A 551 -17.53 -9.67 10.00
C HIS A 551 -17.62 -10.94 10.86
N VAL A 552 -16.58 -11.23 11.64
CA VAL A 552 -16.57 -12.35 12.60
C VAL A 552 -17.61 -12.14 13.69
N LEU A 553 -17.73 -10.94 14.26
CA LEU A 553 -18.76 -10.61 15.24
C LEU A 553 -20.17 -10.77 14.66
N GLY A 554 -20.39 -10.34 13.42
CA GLY A 554 -21.65 -10.55 12.70
C GLY A 554 -21.96 -12.03 12.50
N ALA A 555 -20.95 -12.83 12.14
CA ALA A 555 -21.08 -14.29 12.07
C ALA A 555 -21.51 -14.88 13.42
N MET A 556 -20.90 -14.41 14.52
CA MET A 556 -21.23 -14.88 15.86
C MET A 556 -22.65 -14.56 16.29
N LYS A 557 -23.12 -13.34 16.05
CA LYS A 557 -24.51 -12.96 16.33
C LYS A 557 -25.50 -13.84 15.56
N MET A 558 -25.19 -14.17 14.31
CA MET A 558 -26.03 -15.08 13.51
C MET A 558 -26.04 -16.51 14.05
N VAL A 559 -24.91 -16.99 14.58
CA VAL A 559 -24.81 -18.30 15.25
C VAL A 559 -25.62 -18.32 16.53
N GLU A 560 -25.48 -17.29 17.36
CA GLU A 560 -26.21 -17.13 18.63
C GLU A 560 -27.72 -17.07 18.39
N GLU A 561 -28.18 -16.22 17.47
CA GLU A 561 -29.60 -16.11 17.10
C GLU A 561 -30.19 -17.41 16.56
N ALA A 562 -29.35 -18.28 15.99
CA ALA A 562 -29.77 -19.58 15.49
C ALA A 562 -29.79 -20.67 16.57
N GLY A 563 -29.34 -20.36 17.79
CA GLY A 563 -29.26 -21.30 18.91
C GLY A 563 -28.00 -22.17 18.89
N GLY A 564 -26.90 -21.66 18.32
CA GLY A 564 -25.58 -22.30 18.35
C GLY A 564 -25.15 -22.95 17.03
N LEU A 565 -23.87 -23.31 16.95
CA LEU A 565 -23.22 -23.88 15.76
C LEU A 565 -23.88 -25.19 15.31
N GLU A 566 -24.30 -26.02 16.27
CA GLU A 566 -24.96 -27.31 16.01
C GLU A 566 -26.30 -27.14 15.31
N ARG A 567 -27.09 -26.15 15.73
CA ARG A 567 -28.42 -25.89 15.17
C ARG A 567 -28.37 -25.35 13.74
N LEU A 568 -27.28 -24.68 13.36
CA LEU A 568 -27.05 -24.24 11.98
C LEU A 568 -26.54 -25.35 11.06
N GLY A 569 -26.08 -26.49 11.60
CA GLY A 569 -25.46 -27.55 10.81
C GLY A 569 -24.29 -27.03 9.97
N LEU A 570 -23.46 -26.14 10.53
CA LEU A 570 -22.26 -25.64 9.85
C LEU A 570 -21.29 -26.79 9.63
N ASN A 571 -20.69 -26.86 8.44
CA ASN A 571 -19.65 -27.86 8.18
C ASN A 571 -18.41 -27.60 9.04
N HIS A 572 -17.63 -28.65 9.29
CA HIS A 572 -16.42 -28.59 10.12
C HIS A 572 -15.42 -27.53 9.62
N LEU A 573 -15.34 -27.34 8.31
CA LEU A 573 -14.47 -26.35 7.69
C LEU A 573 -14.82 -24.90 8.11
N VAL A 574 -16.10 -24.51 8.03
CA VAL A 574 -16.55 -23.17 8.41
C VAL A 574 -16.41 -22.95 9.91
N ARG A 575 -16.72 -23.96 10.73
CA ARG A 575 -16.49 -23.91 12.19
C ARG A 575 -15.01 -23.68 12.50
N TYR A 576 -14.14 -24.43 11.84
CA TYR A 576 -12.70 -24.35 12.02
C TYR A 576 -12.10 -22.98 11.62
N VAL A 577 -12.52 -22.47 10.45
CA VAL A 577 -12.06 -21.15 10.00
C VAL A 577 -12.56 -20.06 10.94
N LEU A 578 -13.83 -20.11 11.35
CA LEU A 578 -14.40 -19.12 12.26
C LEU A 578 -13.66 -19.09 13.61
N TYR A 579 -13.31 -20.26 14.15
CA TYR A 579 -12.49 -20.37 15.36
C TYR A 579 -11.12 -19.71 15.21
N ASN A 580 -10.40 -20.02 14.14
CA ASN A 580 -9.05 -19.49 13.91
C ASN A 580 -9.04 -17.99 13.67
N LEU A 581 -10.09 -17.47 13.03
CA LEU A 581 -10.26 -16.04 12.89
C LEU A 581 -10.36 -15.36 14.26
N MET A 582 -11.09 -15.96 15.20
CA MET A 582 -11.26 -15.41 16.55
C MET A 582 -9.98 -15.51 17.39
N PHE A 583 -9.39 -16.69 17.48
CA PHE A 583 -8.33 -16.99 18.46
C PHE A 583 -6.93 -17.04 17.83
N GLY A 584 -6.78 -17.69 16.67
CA GLY A 584 -5.48 -17.83 16.01
C GLY A 584 -4.92 -16.52 15.45
N LYS A 585 -5.80 -15.63 14.96
CA LYS A 585 -5.41 -14.29 14.47
C LYS A 585 -5.57 -13.17 15.49
N ARG A 586 -5.93 -13.51 16.73
CA ARG A 586 -6.20 -12.56 17.82
C ARG A 586 -7.19 -11.45 17.39
N LEU A 587 -8.10 -11.70 16.43
CA LEU A 587 -9.06 -10.67 15.98
C LEU A 587 -9.98 -10.22 17.10
N SER A 588 -10.21 -11.07 18.11
CA SER A 588 -10.90 -10.70 19.33
C SER A 588 -10.24 -9.54 20.08
N GLU A 589 -8.96 -9.24 19.86
CA GLU A 589 -8.29 -8.08 20.47
C GLU A 589 -8.51 -6.78 19.70
N TRP A 590 -9.02 -6.88 18.47
CA TRP A 590 -9.27 -5.73 17.60
C TRP A 590 -10.69 -5.18 17.75
N ASP A 591 -11.58 -5.90 18.44
CA ASP A 591 -12.95 -5.50 18.69
C ASP A 591 -13.43 -6.04 20.05
N MET A 592 -13.78 -5.13 20.96
CA MET A 592 -14.15 -5.48 22.35
C MET A 592 -15.45 -6.29 22.41
N ASP A 593 -16.39 -6.06 21.49
CA ASP A 593 -17.63 -6.85 21.44
C ASP A 593 -17.34 -8.28 20.96
N LEU A 594 -16.40 -8.43 20.01
CA LEU A 594 -15.91 -9.74 19.60
C LEU A 594 -15.11 -10.43 20.71
N HIS A 595 -14.33 -9.68 21.49
CA HIS A 595 -13.65 -10.21 22.69
C HIS A 595 -14.64 -10.84 23.66
N LEU A 596 -15.69 -10.09 24.01
CA LEU A 596 -16.75 -10.54 24.90
C LEU A 596 -17.51 -11.73 24.30
N ALA A 597 -17.86 -11.68 23.01
CA ALA A 597 -18.53 -12.79 22.32
C ALA A 597 -17.65 -14.06 22.25
N SER A 598 -16.32 -13.91 22.18
CA SER A 598 -15.39 -15.04 22.09
C SER A 598 -15.32 -15.88 23.36
N THR A 599 -15.61 -15.29 24.52
CA THR A 599 -15.67 -16.03 25.80
C THR A 599 -16.83 -17.03 25.90
N LEU A 600 -17.78 -16.98 24.96
CA LEU A 600 -18.92 -17.89 24.88
C LEU A 600 -18.64 -19.14 24.02
N MET A 601 -17.51 -19.19 23.31
CA MET A 601 -17.07 -20.37 22.55
C MET A 601 -15.96 -21.10 23.31
N THR A 602 -16.26 -22.27 23.86
CA THR A 602 -15.24 -23.15 24.47
C THR A 602 -14.56 -24.01 23.38
N PRO A 603 -13.31 -24.46 23.59
CA PRO A 603 -12.64 -25.40 22.68
C PRO A 603 -13.47 -26.65 22.35
N ASP A 604 -14.30 -27.10 23.30
CA ASP A 604 -15.19 -28.27 23.18
C ASP A 604 -16.39 -28.07 22.23
N SER A 605 -16.66 -26.84 21.79
CA SER A 605 -17.81 -26.52 20.91
C SER A 605 -17.51 -26.64 19.41
N ILE A 606 -16.29 -27.05 19.06
CA ILE A 606 -15.73 -26.91 17.69
C ILE A 606 -15.20 -28.23 17.14
N LEU A 607 -14.86 -29.17 18.02
CA LEU A 607 -14.51 -30.55 17.66
C LEU A 607 -15.36 -31.49 18.55
N PRO A 608 -16.15 -32.41 17.97
CA PRO A 608 -16.80 -33.46 18.74
C PRO A 608 -15.81 -34.44 19.35
#